data_AF-A0A959YII7-F1
#
_entry.id   AF-A0A959YII7-F1
#
_cell.length_a   1.000
_cell.length_b   1.000
_cell.length_c   1.000
_cell.angle_alpha   90.00
_cell.angle_beta   90.00
_cell.angle_gamma   90.00
#
_symmetry.space_group_name_H-M   'P 1'
#
loop_
_entity.id
_entity.type
_entity.pdbx_description
1 polymer ?
#
loop_
_entity_poly.entity_id
_entity_poly.type
_entity_poly.pdbx_seq_one_letter_code
_entity_poly.pdbx_strand_id
1 'polypeptide(L)'
;MPRTHGPHPLEPILKKRSVRLFVILGGFFIANAIIAEMIGVKLFQLETALGLMKADFTLLGQEHLSFVLSVGVLPWPIVFI
;
A
#
# COMPACT_ATOMS: atom_id res chain seq x y z
N MET A 1 11.94 7.24 51.47
CA MET A 1 12.53 8.06 50.39
C MET A 1 11.67 7.92 49.15
N PRO A 2 10.98 8.97 48.65
CA PRO A 2 10.23 8.86 47.42
C PRO A 2 11.17 9.08 46.23
N ARG A 3 11.30 8.09 45.34
CA ARG A 3 12.01 8.25 44.07
C ARG A 3 11.13 9.10 43.15
N THR A 4 11.51 10.35 42.91
CA THR A 4 10.89 11.20 41.89
C THR A 4 11.28 10.65 40.51
N HIS A 5 10.48 9.74 39.96
CA HIS A 5 10.57 9.40 38.54
C HIS A 5 10.06 10.62 37.77
N GLY A 6 10.99 11.47 37.30
CA GLY A 6 10.69 12.49 36.32
C GLY A 6 10.13 11.84 35.04
N PRO A 7 9.24 12.52 34.30
CA PRO A 7 8.66 11.98 33.08
C PRO A 7 9.75 11.56 32.11
N HIS A 8 9.59 10.38 31.49
CA HIS A 8 10.55 9.88 30.51
C HIS A 8 10.60 10.86 29.32
N PRO A 9 11.77 11.16 28.73
CA PRO A 9 11.92 12.16 27.65
C PRO A 9 10.99 11.94 26.44
N LEU A 10 10.50 10.71 26.26
CA LEU A 10 9.63 10.27 25.16
C LEU A 10 8.13 10.51 25.43
N GLU A 11 7.71 10.58 26.69
CA GLU A 11 6.30 10.83 27.08
C GLU A 11 5.73 12.16 26.54
N PRO A 12 6.42 13.32 26.63
CA PRO A 12 5.89 14.57 26.12
C PRO A 12 5.85 14.63 24.58
N ILE A 13 6.66 13.83 23.89
CA ILE A 13 6.73 13.78 22.42
C ILE A 13 5.53 13.03 21.86
N LEU A 14 5.22 11.84 22.40
CA LEU A 14 4.08 11.03 21.98
C LEU A 14 2.73 11.63 22.38
N LYS A 15 2.69 12.50 23.40
CA LYS A 15 1.47 13.21 23.81
C LYS A 15 1.05 14.31 22.82
N LYS A 16 1.97 14.79 21.96
CA LYS A 16 1.67 15.79 20.93
C LYS A 16 0.72 15.19 19.88
N ARG A 17 -0.41 15.85 19.61
CA ARG A 17 -1.40 15.38 18.61
C ARG A 17 -0.78 15.13 17.24
N SER A 18 0.10 16.03 16.79
CA SER A 18 0.77 15.91 15.49
C SER A 18 1.64 14.65 15.40
N VAL A 19 2.45 14.34 16.42
CA VAL A 19 3.31 13.14 16.42
C VAL A 19 2.47 11.88 16.44
N ARG A 20 1.41 11.82 17.27
CA ARG A 20 0.51 10.68 17.31
C ARG A 20 -0.21 10.46 15.98
N LEU A 21 -0.66 11.53 15.34
CA LEU A 21 -1.31 11.45 14.03
C LEU A 21 -0.31 10.96 12.96
N PHE A 22 0.91 11.48 12.96
CA PHE A 22 1.98 11.04 12.07
C PHE A 22 2.32 9.55 12.22
N VAL A 23 2.46 9.07 13.47
CA VAL A 23 2.76 7.65 13.73
C VAL A 23 1.60 6.74 13.29
N ILE A 24 0.35 7.14 13.54
CA ILE A 24 -0.83 6.35 13.14
C ILE A 24 -0.98 6.32 11.62
N LEU A 25 -0.93 7.47 10.93
CA LEU A 25 -1.02 7.52 9.47
C LEU A 25 0.18 6.82 8.82
N GLY A 26 1.39 7.06 9.31
CA GLY A 26 2.60 6.38 8.81
C GLY A 26 2.50 4.87 8.96
N GLY A 27 2.04 4.37 10.11
CA GLY A 27 1.79 2.94 10.32
C GLY A 27 0.71 2.38 9.39
N PHE A 28 -0.38 3.13 9.16
CA PHE A 28 -1.43 2.75 8.24
C PHE A 28 -0.92 2.61 6.80
N PHE A 29 -0.16 3.59 6.28
CA PHE A 29 0.40 3.52 4.93
C PHE A 29 1.43 2.39 4.78
N ILE A 30 2.32 2.19 5.77
CA ILE A 30 3.29 1.09 5.76
C ILE A 30 2.59 -0.27 5.76
N ALA A 31 1.56 -0.46 6.58
CA ALA A 31 0.80 -1.70 6.60
C ALA A 31 0.14 -1.98 5.24
N ASN A 32 -0.46 -0.96 4.61
CA ASN A 32 -1.04 -1.10 3.27
C ASN A 32 0.03 -1.43 2.21
N ALA A 33 1.21 -0.82 2.28
CA ALA A 33 2.32 -1.13 1.36
C ALA A 33 2.81 -2.59 1.51
N ILE A 34 2.93 -3.09 2.75
CA ILE A 34 3.31 -4.48 3.01
C ILE A 34 2.24 -5.43 2.45
N ILE A 35 0.95 -5.14 2.68
CA ILE A 35 -0.14 -5.94 2.13
C ILE A 35 -0.08 -5.95 0.60
N ALA A 36 0.15 -4.79 -0.04
CA ALA A 36 0.27 -4.66 -1.50
C ALA A 36 1.40 -5.52 -2.07
N GLU A 37 2.56 -5.54 -1.41
CA GLU A 37 3.70 -6.37 -1.80
C GLU A 37 3.36 -7.87 -1.67
N MET A 38 2.71 -8.26 -0.57
CA MET A 38 2.33 -9.65 -0.30
C MET A 38 1.27 -10.19 -1.27
N ILE A 39 0.32 -9.37 -1.70
CA ILE A 39 -0.67 -9.75 -2.72
C ILE A 39 -0.14 -9.56 -4.15
N GLY A 40 0.97 -8.83 -4.31
CA GLY A 40 1.62 -8.52 -5.58
C GLY A 40 2.10 -9.71 -6.38
N VAL A 41 2.33 -10.85 -5.73
CA VAL A 41 2.71 -12.10 -6.41
C VAL A 41 1.58 -12.71 -7.25
N LYS A 42 0.35 -12.23 -7.09
CA LYS A 42 -0.80 -12.67 -7.88
C LYS A 42 -0.93 -11.82 -9.14
N LEU A 43 -1.12 -12.47 -10.28
CA LEU A 43 -1.42 -11.81 -11.55
C LEU A 43 -2.92 -11.88 -11.83
N PHE A 44 -3.47 -10.81 -12.40
CA PHE A 44 -4.83 -10.77 -12.91
C PHE A 44 -4.86 -10.17 -14.31
N GLN A 45 -5.85 -10.60 -15.09
CA GLN A 45 -6.14 -10.01 -16.40
C GLN A 45 -7.14 -8.88 -16.20
N LEU A 46 -6.76 -7.65 -16.56
CA LEU A 46 -7.61 -6.48 -16.37
C LEU A 46 -8.90 -6.60 -17.17
N GLU A 47 -8.83 -7.12 -18.40
CA GLU A 47 -9.98 -7.27 -19.29
C GLU A 47 -10.99 -8.26 -18.71
N THR A 48 -10.50 -9.38 -18.16
CA THR A 48 -11.36 -10.37 -17.50
C THR A 48 -12.00 -9.81 -16.23
N ALA A 49 -11.26 -9.03 -15.44
CA ALA A 49 -11.78 -8.37 -14.24
C ALA A 49 -12.85 -7.31 -14.56
N LEU A 50 -12.75 -6.66 -15.72
CA LEU A 50 -13.71 -5.66 -16.20
C LEU A 50 -14.84 -6.26 -17.05
N GLY A 51 -14.82 -7.57 -17.33
CA GLY A 51 -15.81 -8.24 -18.18
C GLY A 51 -15.73 -7.87 -19.67
N LEU A 52 -14.58 -7.35 -20.11
CA LEU A 52 -14.33 -6.96 -21.49
C LEU A 52 -13.74 -8.13 -22.28
N MET A 53 -13.92 -8.12 -23.61
CA MET A 53 -13.14 -9.01 -24.48
C MET A 53 -11.66 -8.68 -24.33
N LYS A 54 -10.81 -9.72 -24.38
CA LYS A 54 -9.36 -9.56 -24.33
C LYS A 54 -8.95 -8.56 -25.41
N ALA A 55 -8.08 -7.63 -25.05
CA ALA A 55 -7.56 -6.69 -26.01
C ALA A 55 -6.61 -7.46 -26.92
N ASP A 56 -7.02 -7.80 -28.15
CA ASP A 56 -6.13 -8.44 -29.12
C ASP A 56 -5.32 -7.37 -29.85
N PHE A 57 -4.31 -6.81 -29.16
CA PHE A 57 -3.39 -5.86 -29.79
C PHE A 57 -2.06 -6.54 -30.16
N THR A 58 -1.61 -6.29 -31.40
CA THR A 58 -0.34 -6.81 -31.91
C THR A 58 0.75 -5.76 -31.70
N LEU A 59 1.79 -6.10 -30.95
CA LEU A 59 2.93 -5.21 -30.69
C LEU A 59 4.23 -5.93 -31.04
N LEU A 60 5.10 -5.29 -31.84
CA LEU A 60 6.40 -5.84 -32.28
C LEU A 60 6.33 -7.24 -32.92
N GLY A 61 5.21 -7.59 -33.58
CA GLY A 61 5.01 -8.90 -34.20
C GLY A 61 4.57 -10.02 -33.25
N GLN A 62 4.25 -9.70 -31.99
CA GLN A 62 3.57 -10.60 -31.06
C GLN A 62 2.06 -10.33 -31.10
N GLU A 63 1.30 -11.32 -31.57
CA GLU A 63 -0.17 -11.31 -31.57
C GLU A 63 -0.72 -11.76 -30.20
N HIS A 64 -1.94 -11.35 -29.86
CA HIS A 64 -2.64 -11.70 -28.61
C HIS A 64 -1.99 -11.18 -27.31
N LEU A 65 -1.47 -9.95 -27.29
CA LEU A 65 -0.98 -9.34 -26.06
C LEU A 65 -2.16 -8.92 -25.17
N SER A 66 -2.18 -9.29 -23.89
CA SER A 66 -3.27 -8.98 -22.95
C SER A 66 -2.75 -8.21 -21.73
N PHE A 67 -3.59 -7.42 -21.08
CA PHE A 67 -3.25 -6.61 -19.92
C PHE A 67 -3.15 -7.45 -18.64
N VAL A 68 -1.99 -8.09 -18.48
CA VAL A 68 -1.62 -8.84 -17.27
C VAL A 68 -0.99 -7.88 -16.26
N LEU A 69 -1.62 -7.71 -15.11
CA LEU A 69 -1.16 -6.83 -14.03
C LEU A 69 -0.97 -7.63 -12.74
N SER A 70 -0.06 -7.17 -11.87
CA SER A 70 0.02 -7.69 -10.52
C SER A 70 -1.10 -7.12 -9.66
N VAL A 71 -1.72 -7.96 -8.83
CA VAL A 71 -2.78 -7.54 -7.90
C VAL A 71 -2.27 -6.49 -6.91
N GLY A 72 -0.96 -6.48 -6.64
CA GLY A 72 -0.28 -5.47 -5.83
C GLY A 72 -0.34 -4.06 -6.41
N VAL A 73 -0.75 -3.88 -7.67
CA VAL A 73 -0.96 -2.53 -8.25
C VAL A 73 -2.22 -1.85 -7.70
N LEU A 74 -3.20 -2.63 -7.20
CA LEU A 74 -4.51 -2.12 -6.80
C LEU A 74 -4.48 -1.22 -5.54
N PRO A 75 -3.67 -1.49 -4.51
CA PRO A 75 -3.63 -0.65 -3.31
C PRO A 75 -2.90 0.69 -3.47
N TRP A 76 -2.07 0.88 -4.50
CA TRP A 76 -1.23 2.08 -4.64
C TRP A 76 -2.01 3.41 -4.64
N PRO A 77 -3.17 3.54 -5.31
CA PRO A 77 -3.98 4.77 -5.22
C PRO A 77 -4.39 5.10 -3.79
N ILE A 78 -4.59 4.10 -2.92
CA ILE A 78 -4.93 4.32 -1.51
C ILE A 78 -3.69 4.70 -0.68
N VAL A 79 -2.53 4.13 -1.02
CA VAL A 79 -1.26 4.41 -0.32
C VAL A 79 -0.71 5.81 -0.62
N PHE A 80 -1.01 6.37 -1.80
CA PHE A 80 -0.50 7.67 -2.25
C PHE A 80 -1.45 8.86 -2.01
N ILE A 81 -2.62 8.65 -1.40
CA ILE A 81 -3.52 9.73 -0.93
C ILE A 81 -3.03 10.28 0.40
#